data_AF-A0A165TRV9-F1
#
_entry.id   AF-A0A165TRV9-F1
#
_cell.length_a   1.000
_cell.length_b   1.000
_cell.length_c   1.000
_cell.angle_alpha   90.00
_cell.angle_beta   90.00
_cell.angle_gamma   90.00
#
_symmetry.space_group_name_H-M   'P 1'
#
loop_
_entity.id
_entity.type
_entity.pdbx_description
1 polymer ?
#
loop_
_entity_poly.entity_id
_entity_poly.type
_entity_poly.pdbx_seq_one_letter_code
_entity_poly.pdbx_strand_id
1 'polypeptide(L)'
;MSGDEFEAAGLGQLDAEQLRALDTWLLKYTAGEAELLQIDNEEVKEARGFFSLRARIDGDFQGWDGETKFYLDNGQVWRQRLSGRYKHRGEPNPEIEITRNWLGFYKMTVLETDKSVGVSLVK
;
A
#
# COMPACT_ATOMS: atom_id res chain seq x y z
N MET A 1 -6.92 17.67 6.25
CA MET A 1 -8.13 18.06 5.51
C MET A 1 -8.72 19.33 6.07
N SER A 2 -9.42 20.09 5.23
CA SER A 2 -10.26 21.21 5.69
C SER A 2 -11.59 20.71 6.25
N GLY A 3 -12.24 21.47 7.13
CA GLY A 3 -13.53 21.08 7.72
C GLY A 3 -14.64 20.87 6.68
N ASP A 4 -14.56 21.59 5.56
CA ASP A 4 -15.56 21.52 4.49
C ASP A 4 -15.46 20.20 3.70
N GLU A 5 -14.25 19.68 3.48
CA GLU A 5 -14.04 18.38 2.84
C GLU A 5 -14.51 17.21 3.72
N PHE A 6 -14.40 17.37 5.04
CA PHE A 6 -14.83 16.37 6.02
C PHE A 6 -16.36 16.21 6.03
N GLU A 7 -17.09 17.32 6.01
CA GLU A 7 -18.56 17.34 5.91
C GLU A 7 -19.04 16.87 4.53
N ALA A 8 -18.39 17.30 3.44
CA ALA A 8 -18.75 16.89 2.08
C ALA A 8 -18.58 15.38 1.84
N ALA A 9 -17.62 14.74 2.53
CA ALA A 9 -17.42 13.30 2.49
C ALA A 9 -18.42 12.51 3.37
N GLY A 10 -19.31 13.20 4.09
CA GLY A 10 -20.30 12.58 4.98
C GLY A 10 -19.71 12.04 6.30
N LEU A 11 -18.45 12.38 6.61
CA LEU A 11 -17.74 11.86 7.78
C LEU A 11 -18.25 12.46 9.10
N GLY A 12 -18.87 13.65 9.06
CA GLY A 12 -19.50 14.29 10.22
C GLY A 12 -20.76 13.57 10.74
N GLN A 13 -21.31 12.62 9.97
CA GLN A 13 -22.46 11.82 10.39
C GLN A 13 -22.07 10.50 11.08
N LEU A 14 -20.77 10.17 11.08
CA LEU A 14 -20.27 8.95 11.71
C LEU A 14 -20.14 9.15 13.22
N ASP A 15 -20.56 8.15 13.98
CA ASP A 15 -20.30 8.13 15.41
C ASP A 15 -18.82 7.84 15.73
N ALA A 16 -18.45 8.00 17.00
CA ALA A 16 -17.07 7.81 17.45
C ALA A 16 -16.53 6.39 17.26
N GLU A 17 -17.38 5.37 17.11
CA GLU A 17 -16.97 3.99 16.83
C GLU A 17 -16.74 3.79 15.34
N GLN A 18 -17.62 4.33 14.50
CA GLN A 18 -17.50 4.31 13.05
C GLN A 18 -16.29 5.09 12.54
N LEU A 19 -15.99 6.25 13.15
CA LEU A 19 -14.78 7.01 12.84
C LEU A 19 -13.51 6.22 13.20
N ARG A 20 -13.49 5.52 14.34
CA ARG A 20 -12.37 4.64 14.72
C ARG A 20 -12.21 3.46 13.76
N ALA A 21 -13.32 2.89 13.29
CA ALA A 21 -13.30 1.83 12.29
C ALA A 21 -12.75 2.35 10.95
N LEU A 22 -13.11 3.58 10.56
CA LEU A 22 -12.60 4.23 9.36
C LEU A 22 -11.11 4.56 9.50
N ASP A 23 -10.65 5.11 10.62
CA ASP A 23 -9.22 5.36 10.87
C ASP A 23 -8.41 4.07 10.82
N THR A 24 -8.93 3.00 11.43
CA THR A 24 -8.29 1.68 11.39
C THR A 24 -8.24 1.15 9.95
N TRP A 25 -9.30 1.34 9.18
CA TRP A 25 -9.34 0.98 7.78
C TRP A 25 -8.38 1.82 6.94
N LEU A 26 -8.30 3.14 7.15
CA LEU A 26 -7.37 4.05 6.49
C LEU A 26 -5.93 3.65 6.77
N LEU A 27 -5.58 3.37 8.03
CA LEU A 27 -4.27 2.88 8.44
C LEU A 27 -3.89 1.57 7.72
N LYS A 28 -4.87 0.69 7.51
CA LYS A 28 -4.66 -0.62 6.90
C LYS A 28 -4.62 -0.59 5.36
N TYR A 29 -5.35 0.32 4.73
CA TYR A 29 -5.64 0.25 3.30
C TYR A 29 -5.23 1.48 2.49
N THR A 30 -5.01 2.63 3.14
CA THR A 30 -4.45 3.78 2.44
C THR A 30 -2.94 3.79 2.61
N ALA A 31 -2.22 3.94 1.49
CA ALA A 31 -0.87 4.51 1.49
C ALA A 31 -0.96 6.02 1.84
N GLY A 32 -1.73 6.35 2.89
CA GLY A 32 -2.11 7.69 3.32
C GLY A 32 -0.95 8.36 4.04
N GLU A 33 0.20 8.42 3.38
CA GLU A 33 1.40 9.02 3.93
C GLU A 33 1.15 10.49 4.31
N ALA A 34 0.40 11.27 3.52
CA ALA A 34 0.36 12.72 3.73
C ALA A 34 -0.36 13.16 5.02
N GLU A 35 -1.42 12.47 5.44
CA GLU A 35 -2.24 12.88 6.60
C GLU A 35 -1.80 12.19 7.90
N LEU A 36 -1.38 10.93 7.82
CA LEU A 36 -0.80 10.19 8.95
C LEU A 36 0.55 10.79 9.41
N LEU A 37 1.29 11.45 8.51
CA LEU A 37 2.54 12.12 8.85
C LEU A 37 2.37 13.36 9.74
N GLN A 38 1.15 13.90 9.88
CA GLN A 38 0.87 15.08 10.72
C GLN A 38 0.38 14.73 12.14
N ILE A 39 0.13 13.45 12.44
CA ILE A 39 -0.47 13.03 13.72
C ILE A 39 0.62 12.73 14.75
N ASP A 40 1.04 13.70 15.57
CA ASP A 40 2.02 13.53 16.66
C ASP A 40 1.54 12.65 17.83
N ASN A 41 1.38 11.35 17.58
CA ASN A 41 1.08 10.34 18.58
C ASN A 41 2.18 9.24 18.58
N GLU A 42 2.64 8.82 19.75
CA GLU A 42 3.75 7.87 19.92
C GLU A 42 3.38 6.43 19.45
N GLU A 43 2.13 5.99 19.63
CA GLU A 43 1.63 4.71 19.08
C GLU A 43 1.57 4.77 17.54
N VAL A 44 1.21 5.94 17.00
CA VAL A 44 1.26 6.19 15.55
C VAL A 44 2.72 6.18 15.08
N LYS A 45 3.69 6.70 15.85
CA LYS A 45 5.13 6.64 15.52
C LYS A 45 5.70 5.24 15.50
N GLU A 46 5.30 4.36 16.41
CA GLU A 46 5.71 2.96 16.37
C GLU A 46 5.07 2.22 15.17
N ALA A 47 3.81 2.52 14.87
CA ALA A 47 3.15 2.04 13.65
C ALA A 47 3.78 2.59 12.35
N ARG A 48 4.37 3.79 12.37
CA ARG A 48 5.08 4.43 11.23
C ARG A 48 6.31 3.64 10.75
N GLY A 49 6.93 2.82 11.60
CA GLY A 49 8.14 2.07 11.25
C GLY A 49 7.90 0.87 10.33
N PHE A 50 6.66 0.38 10.25
CA PHE A 50 6.32 -0.89 9.61
C PHE A 50 5.05 -0.76 8.77
N PHE A 51 5.14 -0.05 7.64
CA PHE A 51 4.11 -0.20 6.62
C PHE A 51 4.19 -1.61 6.02
N SER A 52 3.09 -2.34 6.07
CA SER A 52 2.89 -3.60 5.34
C SER A 52 1.51 -3.58 4.69
N LEU A 53 1.48 -3.82 3.38
CA LEU A 53 0.27 -3.94 2.58
C LEU A 53 0.25 -5.33 1.95
N ARG A 54 -0.81 -6.09 2.20
CA ARG A 54 -1.11 -7.34 1.48
C ARG A 54 -2.22 -7.13 0.48
N ALA A 55 -2.01 -7.61 -0.74
CA ALA A 55 -2.94 -7.49 -1.86
C ALA A 55 -2.68 -8.62 -2.86
N ARG A 56 -3.50 -8.71 -3.89
CA ARG A 56 -3.22 -9.55 -5.07
C ARG A 56 -2.93 -8.69 -6.29
N ILE A 57 -2.09 -9.21 -7.18
CA ILE A 57 -1.96 -8.63 -8.52
C ILE A 57 -3.26 -8.88 -9.27
N ASP A 58 -3.78 -7.85 -9.91
CA ASP A 58 -4.93 -7.94 -10.81
C ASP A 58 -4.49 -8.41 -12.21
N GLY A 59 -5.23 -9.37 -12.76
CA GLY A 59 -4.90 -10.10 -13.98
C GLY A 59 -3.67 -11.04 -13.94
N ASP A 60 -3.22 -11.40 -15.15
CA ASP A 60 -2.10 -12.31 -15.36
C ASP A 60 -0.77 -11.67 -14.95
N PHE A 61 0.05 -12.44 -14.25
CA PHE A 61 1.37 -12.00 -13.82
C PHE A 61 2.48 -12.88 -14.39
N GLN A 62 3.35 -12.29 -15.21
CA GLN A 62 4.47 -13.01 -15.85
C GLN A 62 5.84 -12.69 -15.25
N GLY A 63 5.86 -11.92 -14.16
CA GLY A 63 7.07 -11.41 -13.52
C GLY A 63 7.31 -9.94 -13.84
N TRP A 64 8.58 -9.52 -13.80
CA TRP A 64 8.97 -8.13 -14.02
C TRP A 64 10.30 -8.02 -14.76
N ASP A 65 10.55 -6.89 -15.41
CA ASP A 65 11.65 -6.74 -16.38
C ASP A 65 12.44 -5.42 -16.31
N GLY A 66 12.13 -4.55 -15.36
CA GLY A 66 12.82 -3.29 -15.11
C GLY A 66 11.89 -2.08 -15.09
N GLU A 67 10.78 -2.15 -15.82
CA GLU A 67 9.83 -1.04 -15.99
C GLU A 67 8.38 -1.45 -15.68
N THR A 68 8.21 -2.63 -15.09
CA THR A 68 6.91 -3.26 -14.88
C THR A 68 6.02 -2.43 -13.94
N LYS A 69 4.73 -2.33 -14.31
CA LYS A 69 3.66 -1.80 -13.46
C LYS A 69 2.83 -2.95 -12.91
N PHE A 70 2.55 -2.90 -11.61
CA PHE A 70 1.74 -3.86 -10.87
C PHE A 70 0.41 -3.19 -10.56
N TYR A 71 -0.65 -3.71 -11.17
CA TYR A 71 -2.02 -3.33 -10.86
C TYR A 71 -2.48 -4.27 -9.74
N LEU A 72 -3.00 -3.70 -8.66
CA LEU A 72 -3.48 -4.46 -7.51
C LEU A 72 -5.00 -4.53 -7.50
N ASP A 73 -5.55 -5.58 -6.89
CA ASP A 73 -6.99 -5.80 -6.71
C ASP A 73 -7.72 -4.68 -5.95
N ASN A 74 -6.99 -3.88 -5.19
CA ASN A 74 -7.49 -2.69 -4.49
C ASN A 74 -7.44 -1.40 -5.34
N GLY A 75 -7.09 -1.50 -6.63
CA GLY A 75 -7.00 -0.38 -7.57
C GLY A 75 -5.69 0.42 -7.51
N GLN A 76 -4.77 0.11 -6.59
CA GLN A 76 -3.46 0.77 -6.56
C GLN A 76 -2.58 0.30 -7.71
N VAL A 77 -1.75 1.22 -8.21
CA VAL A 77 -0.75 0.91 -9.23
C VAL A 77 0.63 1.20 -8.68
N TRP A 78 1.50 0.20 -8.69
CA TRP A 78 2.89 0.31 -8.26
C TRP A 78 3.82 0.12 -9.46
N ARG A 79 4.92 0.85 -9.51
CA ARG A 79 5.93 0.71 -10.57
C ARG A 79 7.26 0.24 -9.99
N GLN A 80 7.88 -0.70 -10.69
CA GLN A 80 9.25 -1.14 -10.43
C GLN A 80 10.24 0.02 -10.45
N ARG A 81 11.22 -0.01 -9.54
CA ARG A 81 12.28 1.00 -9.44
C ARG A 81 13.65 0.54 -9.93
N LEU A 82 13.94 -0.75 -9.81
CA LEU A 82 15.25 -1.32 -10.10
C LEU A 82 15.18 -2.16 -11.38
N SER A 83 16.24 -2.19 -12.19
CA SER A 83 16.29 -2.93 -13.47
C SER A 83 16.32 -4.47 -13.34
N GLY A 84 16.01 -5.02 -12.16
CA GLY A 84 15.97 -6.45 -11.92
C GLY A 84 14.95 -7.14 -12.82
N ARG A 85 15.21 -8.40 -13.17
CA ARG A 85 14.30 -9.20 -14.00
C ARG A 85 13.92 -10.47 -13.27
N TYR A 86 12.67 -10.86 -13.41
CA TYR A 86 12.09 -12.06 -12.85
C TYR A 86 11.05 -12.60 -13.82
N LYS A 87 11.09 -13.92 -14.06
CA LYS A 87 10.04 -14.61 -14.82
C LYS A 87 9.20 -15.42 -13.85
N HIS A 88 7.94 -15.05 -13.74
CA HIS A 88 6.97 -15.77 -12.94
C HIS A 88 6.46 -17.00 -13.72
N ARG A 89 6.26 -18.11 -13.01
CA ARG A 89 5.77 -19.39 -13.57
C ARG A 89 4.69 -20.05 -12.69
N GLY A 90 4.20 -19.34 -11.69
CA GLY A 90 3.16 -19.80 -10.79
C GLY A 90 1.77 -19.43 -11.31
N GLU A 91 0.83 -19.32 -10.38
CA GLU A 91 -0.57 -19.02 -10.69
C GLU A 91 -0.75 -17.55 -11.12
N PRO A 92 -1.77 -17.25 -11.94
CA PRO A 92 -2.18 -15.86 -12.15
C PRO A 92 -2.65 -15.24 -10.84
N ASN A 93 -2.67 -13.90 -10.76
CA ASN A 93 -3.13 -13.16 -9.58
C ASN A 93 -2.44 -13.52 -8.25
N PRO A 94 -1.09 -13.58 -8.21
CA PRO A 94 -0.39 -13.99 -7.00
C PRO A 94 -0.61 -13.00 -5.85
N GLU A 95 -0.52 -13.52 -4.63
CA GLU A 95 -0.54 -12.70 -3.42
C GLU A 95 0.83 -12.04 -3.21
N ILE A 96 0.80 -10.75 -2.91
CA ILE A 96 1.97 -9.92 -2.71
C ILE A 96 1.92 -9.21 -1.37
N GLU A 97 3.10 -8.89 -0.84
CA GLU A 97 3.27 -8.02 0.33
C GLU A 97 4.21 -6.87 -0.03
N ILE A 98 3.77 -5.63 0.20
CA ILE A 98 4.56 -4.43 0.05
C ILE A 98 4.93 -3.93 1.44
N THR A 99 6.23 -3.90 1.73
CA THR A 99 6.77 -3.38 2.98
C THR A 99 7.55 -2.11 2.73
N ARG A 100 7.56 -1.21 3.71
CA ARG A 100 8.43 -0.03 3.71
C ARG A 100 9.54 -0.20 4.72
N ASN A 101 10.78 0.07 4.31
CA ASN A 101 11.89 0.12 5.23
C ASN A 101 12.00 1.49 5.92
N TRP A 102 12.87 1.57 6.94
CA TRP A 102 13.11 2.81 7.70
C TRP A 102 13.66 3.97 6.86
N LEU A 103 14.27 3.70 5.71
CA LEU A 103 14.72 4.72 4.73
C LEU A 103 13.59 5.22 3.83
N GLY A 104 12.37 4.70 4.03
CA GLY A 104 11.18 5.08 3.30
C GLY A 104 11.02 4.40 1.93
N PHE A 105 11.86 3.42 1.60
CA PHE A 105 11.76 2.66 0.35
C PHE A 105 10.81 1.49 0.47
N TYR A 106 10.00 1.31 -0.59
CA TYR A 106 9.06 0.21 -0.68
C TYR A 106 9.67 -0.99 -1.41
N LYS A 107 9.36 -2.18 -0.91
CA LYS A 107 9.73 -3.47 -1.48
C LYS A 107 8.47 -4.32 -1.62
N MET A 108 8.16 -4.74 -2.83
CA MET A 108 7.13 -5.74 -3.11
C MET A 108 7.75 -7.13 -3.07
N THR A 109 7.08 -8.09 -2.44
CA THR A 109 7.45 -9.51 -2.40
C THR A 109 6.29 -10.35 -2.89
N VAL A 110 6.55 -11.29 -3.81
CA VAL A 110 5.58 -12.31 -4.23
C VAL A 110 5.64 -13.46 -3.25
N LEU A 111 4.56 -13.70 -2.50
CA LEU A 111 4.59 -14.58 -1.33
C LEU A 111 4.86 -16.04 -1.67
N GLU A 112 4.42 -16.52 -2.83
CA GLU A 112 4.61 -17.92 -3.22
C GLU A 112 6.07 -18.25 -3.62
N THR A 113 6.88 -17.24 -3.99
CA THR A 113 8.24 -17.43 -4.52
C THR A 113 9.33 -16.71 -3.74
N ASP A 114 8.96 -15.90 -2.75
CA ASP A 114 9.82 -14.96 -2.01
C ASP A 114 10.65 -14.01 -2.89
N LYS A 115 10.28 -13.87 -4.17
CA LYS A 115 10.93 -12.94 -5.07
C LYS A 115 10.46 -11.53 -4.78
N SER A 116 11.41 -10.61 -4.72
CA SER A 116 11.13 -9.23 -4.35
C SER A 116 11.78 -8.21 -5.27
N VAL A 117 11.18 -7.02 -5.32
CA VAL A 117 11.65 -5.90 -6.13
C VAL A 117 11.29 -4.58 -5.46
N GLY A 118 12.16 -3.58 -5.58
CA GLY A 118 11.87 -2.23 -5.12
C GLY A 118 10.79 -1.57 -5.99
N VAL A 119 9.81 -0.94 -5.35
CA VAL A 119 8.65 -0.32 -6.04
C VAL A 119 8.40 1.11 -5.56
N SER A 120 7.62 1.86 -6.34
CA SER A 120 7.07 3.17 -5.97
C SER A 120 5.61 3.24 -6.40
N LEU A 121 4.76 3.82 -5.55
CA LEU A 121 3.37 4.07 -5.90
C LEU A 121 3.29 5.03 -7.10
N VAL A 122 2.42 4.72 -8.06
CA VAL A 122 2.10 5.60 -9.19
C VAL A 122 0.94 6.49 -8.76
N LYS A 123 1.13 7.81 -8.86
CA LYS A 123 0.09 8.82 -8.62
C LYS A 123 -0.80 8.99 -9.85
#